data_AF-A0A7S2DT07-F1
#
_entry.id   AF-A0A7S2DT07-F1
#
_cell.length_a   1.000
_cell.length_b   1.000
_cell.length_c   1.000
_cell.angle_alpha   90.00
_cell.angle_beta   90.00
_cell.angle_gamma   90.00
#
_symmetry.space_group_name_H-M   'P 1'
#
loop_
_entity.id
_entity.type
_entity.pdbx_description
1 polymer ?
#
loop_
_entity_poly.entity_id
_entity_poly.type
_entity_poly.pdbx_seq_one_letter_code
_entity_poly.pdbx_strand_id
1 'polypeptide(L)'
;SSVHTHPASQATSDLIRIAMAALRRGRSIVLGALFAALAAVVCLSQAFNFVQAAMGRRGLLLAATGAAVATAQTPPVQAFGKSSTDWVGQYADPNHPGCRREITVELEGVIVSGSDGTPGCLKGEKQTNWRLKADYNPGDKLLIDFSPKGGPKDLAGKWDGDGIVFPDGNKWKRLKLR
;
A
#
# COMPACT_ATOMS: atom_id res chain seq x y z
N SER A 1 11.06 1.20 -87.44
CA SER A 1 10.89 0.21 -86.36
C SER A 1 10.33 0.89 -85.13
N SER A 2 9.21 0.37 -84.64
CA SER A 2 8.35 0.92 -83.60
C SER A 2 8.94 0.68 -82.20
N VAL A 3 8.85 1.68 -81.30
CA VAL A 3 9.22 1.52 -79.88
C VAL A 3 7.95 1.61 -79.04
N HIS A 4 7.61 0.47 -78.42
CA HIS A 4 6.52 0.27 -77.48
C HIS A 4 6.81 0.99 -76.16
N THR A 5 5.90 1.86 -75.69
CA THR A 5 5.93 2.43 -74.34
C THR A 5 5.09 1.55 -73.38
N HIS A 6 5.72 1.07 -72.31
CA HIS A 6 5.16 0.14 -71.32
C HIS A 6 4.10 0.78 -70.38
N PRO A 7 3.02 0.05 -70.01
CA PRO A 7 1.88 0.55 -69.22
C PRO A 7 2.02 0.45 -67.69
N ALA A 8 3.22 0.21 -67.14
CA ALA A 8 3.39 -0.18 -65.74
C ALA A 8 3.47 0.98 -64.71
N SER A 9 3.54 2.24 -65.16
CA SER A 9 3.77 3.41 -64.27
C SER A 9 2.48 4.05 -63.70
N GLN A 10 1.33 3.86 -64.35
CA GLN A 10 0.08 4.52 -63.94
C GLN A 10 -0.67 3.79 -62.81
N ALA A 11 -0.54 2.46 -62.72
CA ALA A 11 -1.27 1.65 -61.74
C ALA A 11 -0.83 1.86 -60.27
N THR A 12 0.42 2.28 -60.05
CA THR A 12 0.96 2.49 -58.69
C THR A 12 0.57 3.86 -58.11
N SER A 13 0.32 4.85 -58.96
CA SER A 13 -0.15 6.20 -58.56
C SER A 13 -1.60 6.18 -58.08
N ASP A 14 -2.47 5.43 -58.74
CA ASP A 14 -3.90 5.41 -58.41
C ASP A 14 -4.21 4.62 -57.14
N LEU A 15 -3.45 3.55 -56.85
CA LEU A 15 -3.58 2.80 -55.60
C LEU A 15 -3.19 3.64 -54.37
N ILE A 16 -2.18 4.50 -54.47
CA ILE A 16 -1.76 5.39 -53.37
C ILE A 16 -2.80 6.48 -53.12
N ARG A 17 -3.44 7.02 -54.18
CA ARG A 17 -4.49 8.04 -54.05
C ARG A 17 -5.78 7.48 -53.44
N ILE A 18 -6.16 6.25 -53.77
CA ILE A 18 -7.33 5.57 -53.19
C ILE A 18 -7.11 5.25 -51.70
N ALA A 19 -5.90 4.82 -51.31
CA ALA A 19 -5.56 4.55 -49.90
C ALA A 19 -5.59 5.82 -49.03
N MET A 20 -5.13 6.97 -49.53
CA MET A 20 -5.14 8.23 -48.77
C MET A 20 -6.53 8.87 -48.65
N ALA A 21 -7.44 8.63 -49.60
CA ALA A 21 -8.83 9.10 -49.51
C ALA A 21 -9.67 8.32 -48.48
N ALA A 22 -9.37 7.03 -48.29
CA ALA A 22 -10.03 6.18 -47.30
C ALA A 22 -9.60 6.52 -45.86
N LEU A 23 -8.34 6.89 -45.63
CA LEU A 23 -7.85 7.28 -44.29
C LEU A 23 -8.35 8.66 -43.81
N ARG A 24 -8.83 9.54 -44.70
CA ARG A 24 -9.39 10.85 -44.31
C ARG A 24 -10.88 10.82 -43.95
N ARG A 25 -11.66 9.82 -44.41
CA ARG A 25 -13.10 9.73 -44.07
C ARG A 25 -13.38 8.96 -42.77
N GLY A 26 -12.43 8.19 -42.23
CA GLY A 26 -12.60 7.43 -40.99
C GLY A 26 -12.23 8.17 -39.69
N ARG A 27 -11.49 9.29 -39.75
CA ARG A 27 -11.01 10.01 -38.55
C ARG A 27 -12.02 10.97 -37.91
N SER A 28 -13.10 11.32 -38.61
CA SER A 28 -14.05 12.33 -38.11
C SER A 28 -15.22 11.77 -37.30
N ILE A 29 -15.42 10.45 -37.24
CA ILE A 29 -16.56 9.85 -36.51
C ILE A 29 -16.09 9.18 -35.20
N VAL A 30 -14.83 8.77 -35.09
CA VAL A 30 -14.29 8.11 -33.88
C VAL A 30 -13.94 9.12 -32.76
N LEU A 31 -13.65 10.38 -33.10
CA LEU A 31 -13.38 11.44 -32.11
C LEU A 31 -14.64 12.07 -31.48
N GLY A 32 -15.83 11.90 -32.09
CA GLY A 32 -17.09 12.38 -31.53
C GLY A 32 -17.75 11.42 -30.52
N ALA A 33 -17.52 10.11 -30.67
CA ALA A 33 -18.16 9.10 -29.82
C ALA A 33 -17.44 8.88 -28.46
N LEU A 34 -16.19 9.29 -28.32
CA LEU A 34 -15.40 9.14 -27.08
C LEU A 34 -15.67 10.24 -26.03
N PHE A 35 -16.23 11.39 -26.42
CA PHE A 35 -16.58 12.47 -25.48
C PHE A 35 -18.01 12.36 -24.90
N ALA A 36 -18.92 11.61 -25.52
CA ALA A 36 -20.28 11.45 -25.01
C ALA A 36 -20.41 10.31 -23.95
N ALA A 37 -19.51 9.34 -23.93
CA ALA A 37 -19.54 8.23 -22.98
C ALA A 37 -18.89 8.56 -21.61
N LEU A 38 -18.06 9.62 -21.52
CA LEU A 38 -17.38 10.00 -20.27
C LEU A 38 -18.26 10.87 -19.34
N ALA A 39 -19.32 11.51 -19.86
CA ALA A 39 -20.23 12.35 -19.05
C ALA A 39 -21.34 11.55 -18.34
N ALA A 40 -21.69 10.35 -18.80
CA ALA A 40 -22.75 9.53 -18.19
C ALA A 40 -22.24 8.62 -17.05
N VAL A 41 -20.96 8.24 -17.02
CA VAL A 41 -20.39 7.37 -15.96
C VAL A 41 -20.01 8.16 -14.70
N VAL A 42 -19.77 9.48 -14.82
CA VAL A 42 -19.43 10.35 -13.68
C VAL A 42 -20.67 10.81 -12.88
N CYS A 43 -21.88 10.75 -13.45
CA CYS A 43 -23.12 11.11 -12.75
C CYS A 43 -23.81 9.95 -12.01
N LEU A 44 -23.37 8.69 -12.15
CA LEU A 44 -23.95 7.56 -11.41
C LEU A 44 -23.06 7.01 -10.27
N SER A 45 -21.81 7.47 -10.15
CA SER A 45 -20.91 7.09 -9.05
C SER A 45 -21.05 7.99 -7.80
N GLN A 46 -21.81 9.08 -7.88
CA GLN A 46 -22.09 9.98 -6.75
C GLN A 46 -23.28 9.53 -5.88
N ALA A 47 -24.01 8.47 -6.26
CA ALA A 47 -25.16 7.97 -5.51
C ALA A 47 -24.84 6.78 -4.57
N PHE A 48 -23.69 6.11 -4.72
CA PHE A 48 -23.33 4.96 -3.86
C PHE A 48 -22.51 5.32 -2.62
N ASN A 49 -21.98 6.54 -2.51
CA ASN A 49 -21.30 7.02 -1.30
C ASN A 49 -22.25 7.62 -0.25
N PHE A 50 -23.54 7.78 -0.56
CA PHE A 50 -24.52 8.35 0.38
C PHE A 50 -25.23 7.30 1.25
N VAL A 51 -25.00 6.00 1.03
CA VAL A 51 -25.70 4.92 1.77
C VAL A 51 -24.80 4.21 2.79
N GLN A 52 -23.47 4.34 2.72
CA GLN A 52 -22.55 3.63 3.62
C GLN A 52 -22.12 4.40 4.88
N ALA A 53 -22.46 5.69 5.00
CA ALA A 53 -22.11 6.50 6.17
C ALA A 53 -23.13 6.45 7.33
N ALA A 54 -24.19 5.62 7.25
CA ALA A 54 -25.31 5.69 8.20
C ALA A 54 -25.69 4.37 8.90
N MET A 55 -24.84 3.34 8.96
CA MET A 55 -25.17 2.13 9.75
C MET A 55 -23.95 1.49 10.43
N GLY A 56 -23.39 2.21 11.40
CA GLY A 56 -22.75 1.63 12.60
C GLY A 56 -23.81 1.35 13.66
N ARG A 57 -23.88 0.10 14.14
CA ARG A 57 -25.04 -0.59 14.75
C ARG A 57 -25.46 -0.19 16.17
N ARG A 58 -25.16 1.01 16.67
CA ARG A 58 -25.54 1.42 18.04
C ARG A 58 -25.94 2.89 18.07
N GLY A 59 -27.24 3.16 18.04
CA GLY A 59 -27.74 4.52 18.28
C GLY A 59 -28.98 4.93 17.50
N LEU A 60 -29.89 4.01 17.17
CA LEU A 60 -31.26 4.39 16.87
C LEU A 60 -32.00 4.45 18.20
N LEU A 61 -32.15 5.64 18.80
CA LEU A 61 -33.18 5.93 19.81
C LEU A 61 -33.29 7.46 20.03
N LEU A 62 -34.50 7.96 19.82
CA LEU A 62 -35.11 9.25 20.18
C LEU A 62 -34.87 10.48 19.28
N ALA A 63 -35.80 10.63 18.34
CA ALA A 63 -36.81 11.69 18.24
C ALA A 63 -36.37 13.17 18.34
N ALA A 64 -36.81 13.90 17.32
CA ALA A 64 -36.63 15.32 17.06
C ALA A 64 -37.26 16.25 18.10
N THR A 65 -36.53 17.29 18.50
CA THR A 65 -37.03 18.67 18.70
C THR A 65 -35.89 19.65 18.46
N GLY A 66 -36.16 20.70 17.68
CA GLY A 66 -35.16 21.63 17.15
C GLY A 66 -34.51 22.53 18.21
N ALA A 67 -33.18 22.58 18.15
CA ALA A 67 -32.36 23.76 18.36
C ALA A 67 -31.05 23.46 17.62
N ALA A 68 -30.69 24.28 16.63
CA ALA A 68 -29.44 24.14 15.90
C ALA A 68 -28.28 24.50 16.83
N VAL A 69 -27.82 23.53 17.61
CA VAL A 69 -26.52 23.61 18.27
C VAL A 69 -25.50 23.41 17.16
N ALA A 70 -24.85 24.50 16.75
CA ALA A 70 -23.65 24.44 15.93
C ALA A 70 -22.58 23.73 16.75
N THR A 71 -22.55 22.40 16.69
CA THR A 71 -21.43 21.63 17.20
C THR A 71 -20.24 22.01 16.34
N ALA A 72 -19.32 22.79 16.92
CA ALA A 72 -18.00 23.00 16.34
C ALA A 72 -17.39 21.63 16.05
N GLN A 73 -17.43 21.21 14.78
CA GLN A 73 -16.76 20.01 14.33
C GLN A 73 -15.26 20.31 14.45
N THR A 74 -14.65 19.90 15.56
CA THR A 74 -13.20 19.84 15.64
C THR A 74 -12.74 18.99 14.45
N PRO A 75 -11.83 19.49 13.60
CA PRO A 75 -11.30 18.68 12.51
C PRO A 75 -10.75 17.37 13.10
N PRO A 76 -10.92 16.21 12.44
CA PRO A 76 -10.29 14.99 12.90
C PRO A 76 -8.78 15.26 12.98
N VAL A 77 -8.24 15.21 14.19
CA VAL A 77 -6.78 15.17 14.37
C VAL A 77 -6.34 13.91 13.65
N GLN A 78 -5.70 14.08 12.49
CA GLN A 78 -5.10 12.97 11.77
C GLN A 78 -4.09 12.37 12.74
N ALA A 79 -4.34 11.14 13.19
CA ALA A 79 -3.37 10.43 13.99
C ALA A 79 -2.11 10.32 13.14
N PHE A 80 -1.05 11.04 13.54
CA PHE A 80 0.24 10.91 12.89
C PHE A 80 0.67 9.46 13.06
N GLY A 81 0.71 8.74 11.94
CA GLY A 81 1.15 7.36 11.92
C GLY A 81 2.58 7.25 12.46
N LYS A 82 2.90 6.12 13.12
CA LYS A 82 4.25 5.86 13.59
C LYS A 82 5.27 6.00 12.46
N SER A 83 6.25 6.86 12.64
CA SER A 83 7.43 7.02 11.79
C SER A 83 8.45 5.90 12.06
N SER A 84 9.50 5.81 11.23
CA SER A 84 10.57 4.81 11.42
C SER A 84 11.17 4.85 12.82
N THR A 85 11.35 6.06 13.39
CA THR A 85 11.93 6.25 14.72
C THR A 85 11.03 5.78 15.85
N ASP A 86 9.71 5.66 15.62
CA ASP A 86 8.78 5.21 16.66
C ASP A 86 8.85 3.70 16.92
N TRP A 87 9.51 2.95 16.03
CA TRP A 87 9.80 1.53 16.17
C TRP A 87 11.17 1.27 16.78
N VAL A 88 12.05 2.28 16.84
CA VAL A 88 13.39 2.13 17.39
C VAL A 88 13.33 1.76 18.87
N GLY A 89 14.21 0.83 19.24
CA GLY A 89 14.37 0.44 20.63
C GLY A 89 14.70 -1.03 20.79
N GLN A 90 14.69 -1.45 22.04
CA GLN A 90 14.99 -2.82 22.44
C GLN A 90 13.72 -3.53 22.89
N TYR A 91 13.62 -4.81 22.59
CA TYR A 91 12.44 -5.61 22.81
C TYR A 91 12.77 -6.98 23.42
N ALA A 92 11.91 -7.45 24.31
CA ALA A 92 11.91 -8.83 24.77
C ALA A 92 10.94 -9.66 23.91
N ASP A 93 11.46 -10.73 23.31
CA ASP A 93 10.68 -11.75 22.60
C ASP A 93 10.45 -12.95 23.54
N PRO A 94 9.21 -13.25 23.96
CA PRO A 94 8.94 -14.37 24.85
C PRO A 94 9.25 -15.73 24.24
N ASN A 95 9.25 -15.86 22.90
CA ASN A 95 9.67 -17.09 22.22
C ASN A 95 11.19 -17.30 22.26
N HIS A 96 11.96 -16.27 22.63
CA HIS A 96 13.41 -16.35 22.80
C HIS A 96 13.85 -15.69 24.11
N PRO A 97 13.61 -16.33 25.26
CA PRO A 97 13.85 -15.75 26.58
C PRO A 97 15.29 -15.26 26.78
N GLY A 98 15.43 -13.99 27.17
CA GLY A 98 16.72 -13.33 27.37
C GLY A 98 17.42 -12.89 26.08
N CYS A 99 16.96 -13.33 24.91
CA CYS A 99 17.53 -12.96 23.62
C CYS A 99 16.90 -11.67 23.11
N ARG A 100 17.45 -10.54 23.54
CA ARG A 100 16.95 -9.20 23.20
C ARG A 100 16.93 -8.97 21.69
N ARG A 101 15.87 -8.31 21.22
CA ARG A 101 15.73 -7.82 19.84
C ARG A 101 15.95 -6.32 19.84
N GLU A 102 16.55 -5.79 18.78
CA GLU A 102 16.83 -4.38 18.63
C GLU A 102 16.38 -3.90 17.26
N ILE A 103 15.72 -2.74 17.25
CA ILE A 103 15.29 -2.07 16.02
C ILE A 103 16.03 -0.73 15.95
N THR A 104 16.75 -0.52 14.86
CA THR A 104 17.52 0.70 14.56
C THR A 104 17.12 1.27 13.21
N VAL A 105 17.38 2.57 13.02
CA VAL A 105 17.35 3.20 11.70
C VAL A 105 18.79 3.46 11.29
N GLU A 106 19.19 2.88 10.17
CA GLU A 106 20.53 2.98 9.60
C GLU A 106 20.45 3.55 8.18
N LEU A 107 21.61 3.77 7.54
CA LEU A 107 21.66 4.23 6.14
C LEU A 107 20.93 3.28 5.17
N GLU A 108 20.89 1.99 5.52
CA GLU A 108 20.26 0.92 4.75
C GLU A 108 18.74 0.82 4.96
N GLY A 109 18.17 1.59 5.89
CA GLY A 109 16.75 1.54 6.25
C GLY A 109 16.51 1.12 7.71
N VAL A 110 15.35 0.53 7.99
CA VAL A 110 15.03 -0.01 9.32
C VAL A 110 15.64 -1.40 9.44
N ILE A 111 16.39 -1.61 10.51
CA ILE A 111 17.14 -2.84 10.75
C ILE A 111 16.63 -3.47 12.04
N VAL A 112 16.39 -4.78 11.98
CA VAL A 112 16.05 -5.59 13.15
C VAL A 112 17.18 -6.55 13.40
N SER A 113 17.79 -6.50 14.57
CA SER A 113 18.91 -7.37 14.96
C SER A 113 18.62 -8.09 16.27
N GLY A 114 19.36 -9.16 16.50
CA GLY A 114 19.27 -9.93 17.73
C GLY A 114 20.17 -11.17 17.68
N SER A 115 19.98 -12.01 18.68
CA SER A 115 20.58 -13.34 18.72
C SER A 115 19.51 -14.37 19.06
N ASP A 116 19.75 -15.63 18.72
CA ASP A 116 18.95 -16.76 19.20
C ASP A 116 19.85 -17.77 19.89
N GLY A 117 19.43 -18.24 21.05
CA GLY A 117 20.02 -19.38 21.76
C GLY A 117 18.95 -20.40 22.14
N THR A 118 19.37 -21.61 22.49
CA THR A 118 18.46 -22.71 22.86
C THR A 118 18.79 -23.18 24.28
N PRO A 119 17.85 -23.11 25.24
CA PRO A 119 16.45 -22.69 25.11
C PRO A 119 16.22 -21.17 25.16
N GLY A 120 17.28 -20.38 25.30
CA GLY A 120 17.23 -18.92 25.38
C GLY A 120 18.65 -18.36 25.48
N CYS A 121 18.82 -17.19 26.10
CA CYS A 121 20.10 -16.48 26.21
C CYS A 121 20.47 -16.13 27.67
N LEU A 122 19.92 -16.83 28.66
CA LEU A 122 20.02 -16.47 30.08
C LEU A 122 21.09 -17.26 30.86
N LYS A 123 21.53 -18.41 30.36
CA LYS A 123 22.40 -19.36 31.09
C LYS A 123 23.73 -19.63 30.38
N GLY A 124 24.14 -18.75 29.47
CA GLY A 124 25.37 -18.90 28.70
C GLY A 124 25.23 -19.86 27.52
N GLU A 125 24.01 -20.04 27.02
CA GLU A 125 23.74 -20.80 25.80
C GLU A 125 24.55 -20.26 24.62
N LYS A 126 24.92 -21.13 23.68
CA LYS A 126 25.51 -20.70 22.41
C LYS A 126 24.48 -19.86 21.66
N GLN A 127 24.89 -18.65 21.28
CA GLN A 127 24.04 -17.70 20.58
C GLN A 127 24.46 -17.58 19.10
N THR A 128 23.46 -17.48 18.23
CA THR A 128 23.64 -17.15 16.81
C THR A 128 23.08 -15.76 16.56
N ASN A 129 23.96 -14.82 16.22
CA ASN A 129 23.57 -13.45 15.89
C ASN A 129 22.95 -13.38 14.49
N TRP A 130 22.01 -12.46 14.30
CA TRP A 130 21.35 -12.22 13.02
C TRP A 130 20.95 -10.76 12.87
N ARG A 131 20.74 -10.36 11.61
CA ARG A 131 20.32 -9.01 11.22
C ARG A 131 19.39 -9.10 10.01
N LEU A 132 18.25 -8.45 10.10
CA LEU A 132 17.15 -8.51 9.15
C LEU A 132 16.76 -7.09 8.74
N LYS A 133 16.26 -6.97 7.51
CA LYS A 133 15.67 -5.72 7.04
C LYS A 133 14.20 -5.65 7.45
N ALA A 134 13.73 -4.44 7.70
CA ALA A 134 12.33 -4.16 7.85
C ALA A 134 11.92 -2.96 7.01
N ASP A 135 10.72 -3.05 6.47
CA ASP A 135 9.99 -1.92 5.91
C ASP A 135 8.92 -1.47 6.90
N TYR A 136 8.37 -0.27 6.70
CA TYR A 136 7.26 0.20 7.50
C TYR A 136 6.30 1.04 6.66
N ASN A 137 5.02 0.91 6.95
CA ASN A 137 4.01 1.83 6.48
C ASN A 137 3.69 2.78 7.63
N PRO A 138 3.91 4.11 7.48
CA PRO A 138 3.59 5.07 8.52
C PRO A 138 2.16 4.89 9.04
N GLY A 139 2.02 4.56 10.32
CA GLY A 139 0.71 4.39 10.96
C GLY A 139 0.01 3.04 10.79
N ASP A 140 0.64 2.04 10.17
CA ASP A 140 0.03 0.71 10.00
C ASP A 140 0.87 -0.40 10.63
N LYS A 141 1.95 -0.81 9.95
CA LYS A 141 2.71 -2.03 10.28
C LYS A 141 4.19 -1.83 10.08
N LEU A 142 4.97 -2.53 10.89
CA LEU A 142 6.35 -2.88 10.62
C LEU A 142 6.35 -4.23 9.87
N LEU A 143 7.04 -4.33 8.75
CA LEU A 143 7.15 -5.54 7.93
C LEU A 143 8.59 -6.07 8.03
N ILE A 144 8.80 -7.18 8.72
CA ILE A 144 10.14 -7.73 8.95
C ILE A 144 10.39 -8.91 8.01
N ASP A 145 11.56 -8.90 7.35
CA ASP A 145 12.01 -9.98 6.47
C ASP A 145 12.76 -11.06 7.24
N PHE A 146 12.05 -12.13 7.61
CA PHE A 146 12.62 -13.32 8.23
C PHE A 146 13.10 -14.37 7.23
N SER A 147 13.03 -14.12 5.92
CA SER A 147 13.49 -15.08 4.90
C SER A 147 14.95 -15.52 5.05
N PRO A 148 15.91 -14.66 5.50
CA PRO A 148 17.28 -15.12 5.78
C PRO A 148 17.39 -16.17 6.90
N LYS A 149 16.35 -16.28 7.74
CA LYS A 149 16.23 -17.27 8.82
C LYS A 149 15.28 -18.42 8.46
N GLY A 150 14.78 -18.48 7.23
CA GLY A 150 13.80 -19.47 6.77
C GLY A 150 12.34 -19.13 7.11
N GLY A 151 12.07 -17.90 7.58
CA GLY A 151 10.73 -17.42 7.89
C GLY A 151 10.06 -16.69 6.71
N PRO A 152 8.88 -16.08 6.95
CA PRO A 152 8.18 -15.28 5.95
C PRO A 152 8.94 -13.97 5.65
N LYS A 153 8.80 -13.50 4.41
CA LYS A 153 9.48 -12.29 3.92
C LYS A 153 8.91 -10.98 4.47
N ASP A 154 7.63 -10.93 4.79
CA ASP A 154 6.95 -9.67 5.14
C ASP A 154 6.08 -9.88 6.39
N LEU A 155 6.68 -10.31 7.50
CA LEU A 155 5.93 -10.56 8.73
C LEU A 155 5.46 -9.24 9.35
N ALA A 156 4.15 -9.05 9.40
CA ALA A 156 3.54 -7.82 9.88
C ALA A 156 3.47 -7.74 11.41
N GLY A 157 4.24 -6.84 12.01
CA GLY A 157 4.12 -6.41 13.40
C GLY A 157 3.25 -5.17 13.54
N LYS A 158 2.31 -5.18 14.50
CA LYS A 158 1.46 -4.03 14.85
C LYS A 158 1.82 -3.47 16.22
N TRP A 159 1.79 -2.16 16.35
CA TRP A 159 1.98 -1.52 17.65
C TRP A 159 0.76 -1.72 18.55
N ASP A 160 0.97 -2.19 19.77
CA ASP A 160 -0.09 -2.46 20.77
C ASP A 160 0.14 -1.66 22.07
N GLY A 161 0.61 -0.41 21.94
CA GLY A 161 0.84 0.49 23.07
C GLY A 161 2.22 0.34 23.72
N ASP A 162 2.60 -0.87 24.12
CA ASP A 162 3.88 -1.16 24.82
C ASP A 162 4.79 -2.17 24.10
N GLY A 163 4.44 -2.57 22.89
CA GLY A 163 5.19 -3.56 22.12
C GLY A 163 4.64 -3.78 20.72
N ILE A 164 5.21 -4.78 20.05
CA ILE A 164 4.88 -5.19 18.69
C ILE A 164 4.22 -6.56 18.75
N VAL A 165 2.98 -6.67 18.27
CA VAL A 165 2.22 -7.92 18.21
C VAL A 165 2.25 -8.46 16.79
N PHE A 166 2.57 -9.75 16.66
CA PHE A 166 2.61 -10.49 15.41
C PHE A 166 1.35 -11.35 15.22
N PRO A 167 1.07 -11.82 13.99
CA PRO A 167 -0.17 -12.56 13.68
C PRO A 167 -0.29 -13.91 14.39
N ASP A 168 0.83 -14.49 14.82
CA ASP A 168 0.90 -15.73 15.60
C ASP A 168 0.60 -15.52 17.09
N GLY A 169 0.34 -14.29 17.51
CA GLY A 169 0.13 -13.92 18.91
C GLY A 169 1.41 -13.65 19.70
N ASN A 170 2.60 -13.81 19.09
CA ASN A 170 3.84 -13.40 19.73
C ASN A 170 3.85 -11.87 19.92
N LYS A 171 4.22 -11.41 21.11
CA LYS A 171 4.34 -9.98 21.43
C LYS A 171 5.74 -9.65 21.89
N TRP A 172 6.44 -8.86 21.09
CA TRP A 172 7.72 -8.28 21.48
C TRP A 172 7.49 -7.05 22.35
N LYS A 173 7.75 -7.18 23.65
CA LYS A 173 7.52 -6.10 24.61
C LYS A 173 8.69 -5.12 24.59
N ARG A 174 8.42 -3.82 24.45
CA ARG A 174 9.47 -2.81 24.48
C ARG A 174 10.09 -2.77 25.87
N LEU A 175 11.41 -2.90 25.91
CA LEU A 175 12.21 -2.73 27.11
C LEU A 175 12.33 -1.24 27.39
N LYS A 176 12.05 -0.84 28.63
CA LYS A 176 12.40 0.50 29.08
C LYS A 176 13.91 0.53 29.25
N LEU A 177 14.59 1.40 28.51
CA LEU A 177 15.99 1.73 28.80
C LEU A 177 16.04 2.17 30.27
N ARG A 178 16.86 1.48 31.06
CA ARG A 178 17.17 1.87 32.44
C ARG A 178 18.36 2.81 32.43
#